data_AF-A0A0M2UXX6-F1
#
_entry.id   AF-A0A0M2UXX6-F1
#
_cell.length_a   1.000
_cell.length_b   1.000
_cell.length_c   1.000
_cell.angle_alpha   90.00
_cell.angle_beta   90.00
_cell.angle_gamma   90.00
#
_symmetry.space_group_name_H-M   'P 1'
#
loop_
_entity.id
_entity.type
_entity.pdbx_description
1 polymer ?
#
loop_
_entity_poly.entity_id
_entity_poly.type
_entity_poly.pdbx_seq_one_letter_code
_entity_poly.pdbx_strand_id
1 'polypeptide(L)'
;MANIPMVGNAQGDTNFGGLAGAPASEASFYLARALLAKGDAEGASNTLYEIGRTIPEDLRDDLNQLNMAIARAHSQQQQEQQDPYAGMSQEQRSYADRQYQRDRERQQMAARQFASKAKVVPELVGVWEMSPDNKFLPWKKTLTIESNANFTIASHNEGSARRGKVDVQQAGSMAQGVPDNVNGQMMMFDESGSVSTMWYEFIDRDRMRITDLDGTLYEARRR
;
A
#
# COMPACT_ATOMS: atom_id res chain seq x y z
N MET A 1 -0.31 -4.26 44.23
CA MET A 1 -0.08 -2.84 44.59
C MET A 1 -0.88 -1.99 43.62
N ALA A 2 -1.55 -0.96 44.13
CA ALA A 2 -2.60 -0.22 43.44
C ALA A 2 -2.10 0.62 42.26
N ASN A 3 -3.00 0.79 41.29
CA ASN A 3 -2.93 1.66 40.11
C ASN A 3 -2.63 3.11 40.54
N ILE A 4 -1.39 3.56 40.37
CA ILE A 4 -1.04 4.97 40.60
C ILE A 4 -1.47 5.76 39.36
N PRO A 5 -2.32 6.80 39.47
CA PRO A 5 -2.73 7.62 38.33
C PRO A 5 -1.52 8.32 37.71
N MET A 6 -1.45 8.29 36.37
CA MET A 6 -0.42 8.97 35.59
C MET A 6 -0.67 10.49 35.65
N VAL A 7 0.19 11.25 36.32
CA VAL A 7 0.03 12.70 36.50
C VAL A 7 1.38 13.38 36.32
N GLY A 8 1.47 14.33 35.39
CA GLY A 8 2.58 15.27 35.28
C GLY A 8 2.43 16.40 36.30
N ASN A 9 3.52 16.86 36.89
CA ASN A 9 3.48 18.03 37.78
C ASN A 9 3.43 19.34 36.97
N ALA A 10 3.08 20.45 37.63
CA ALA A 10 3.06 21.80 37.04
C ALA A 10 4.45 22.33 36.64
N GLN A 11 5.51 21.54 36.88
CA GLN A 11 6.90 21.83 36.53
C GLN A 11 7.38 21.01 35.32
N GLY A 12 6.51 20.16 34.73
CA GLY A 12 6.81 19.36 33.55
C GLY A 12 7.47 18.00 33.84
N ASP A 13 7.72 17.66 35.10
CA ASP A 13 8.24 16.34 35.45
C ASP A 13 7.11 15.31 35.37
N THR A 14 7.43 14.19 34.75
CA THR A 14 6.53 13.05 34.62
C THR A 14 7.24 11.81 35.13
N ASN A 15 6.45 10.87 35.62
CA ASN A 15 6.89 9.52 35.99
C ASN A 15 7.07 8.58 34.79
N PHE A 16 7.24 9.13 33.57
CA PHE A 16 7.74 8.36 32.43
C PHE A 16 9.21 8.01 32.68
N GLY A 17 9.58 6.73 32.59
CA GLY A 17 10.96 6.25 32.70
C GLY A 17 11.84 6.59 31.50
N GLY A 18 11.70 7.80 30.96
CA GLY A 18 12.55 8.38 29.93
C GLY A 18 13.08 9.72 30.45
N LEU A 19 14.40 9.91 30.36
CA LEU A 19 15.12 11.11 30.79
C LEU A 19 14.36 12.41 30.45
N ALA A 20 14.20 13.29 31.45
CA ALA A 20 13.93 14.71 31.24
C ALA A 20 15.09 15.30 30.43
N GLY A 21 14.98 15.25 29.10
CA GLY A 21 16.08 15.56 28.19
C GLY A 21 16.01 14.85 26.82
N ALA A 22 15.16 13.82 26.65
CA ALA A 22 14.81 13.39 25.30
C ALA A 22 14.10 14.56 24.59
N PRO A 23 14.60 15.04 23.44
CA PRO A 23 14.03 16.22 22.80
C PRO A 23 12.56 15.92 22.48
N ALA A 24 11.67 16.89 22.73
CA ALA A 24 10.23 16.76 22.51
C ALA A 24 9.87 16.17 21.12
N SER A 25 10.78 16.31 20.15
CA SER A 25 10.73 15.70 18.83
C SER A 25 10.69 14.17 18.82
N GLU A 26 11.45 13.48 19.67
CA GLU A 26 11.47 12.02 19.74
C GLU A 26 10.16 11.48 20.36
N ALA A 27 9.67 12.11 21.42
CA ALA A 27 8.39 11.75 22.03
C ALA A 27 7.21 11.92 21.05
N SER A 28 7.19 13.03 20.31
CA SER A 28 6.19 13.29 19.29
C SER A 28 6.30 12.32 18.10
N PHE A 29 7.52 11.90 17.72
CA PHE A 29 7.70 10.82 16.74
C PHE A 29 7.04 9.50 17.19
N TYR A 30 7.29 9.06 18.43
CA TYR A 30 6.66 7.84 18.96
C TYR A 30 5.15 7.98 19.13
N LEU A 31 4.66 9.17 19.50
CA LEU A 31 3.23 9.46 19.55
C LEU A 31 2.59 9.37 18.17
N ALA A 32 3.18 10.01 17.15
CA ALA A 32 2.68 9.94 15.78
C ALA A 32 2.64 8.50 15.25
N ARG A 33 3.68 7.70 15.54
CA ARG A 33 3.69 6.26 15.24
C ARG A 33 2.52 5.54 15.91
N ALA A 34 2.27 5.80 17.18
CA ALA A 34 1.19 5.16 17.93
C ALA A 34 -0.20 5.57 17.41
N LEU A 35 -0.37 6.83 17.00
CA LEU A 35 -1.60 7.35 16.39
C LEU A 35 -1.84 6.70 15.03
N LEU A 36 -0.83 6.62 14.18
CA LEU A 36 -0.93 5.94 12.89
C LEU A 36 -1.29 4.45 13.06
N ALA A 37 -0.68 3.76 14.03
CA ALA A 37 -0.99 2.36 14.33
C ALA A 37 -2.44 2.16 14.81
N LYS A 38 -3.08 3.20 15.36
CA LYS A 38 -4.50 3.22 15.74
C LYS A 38 -5.43 3.64 14.60
N GLY A 39 -4.90 3.95 13.41
CA GLY A 39 -5.65 4.44 12.27
C GLY A 39 -5.90 5.95 12.27
N ASP A 40 -5.33 6.70 13.22
CA ASP A 40 -5.45 8.16 13.31
C ASP A 40 -4.32 8.84 12.52
N ALA A 41 -4.46 8.87 11.20
CA ALA A 41 -3.49 9.48 10.30
C ALA A 41 -3.45 11.02 10.41
N GLU A 42 -4.56 11.66 10.74
CA GLU A 42 -4.66 13.11 10.92
C GLU A 42 -3.95 13.56 12.21
N GLY A 43 -4.24 12.89 13.33
CA GLY A 43 -3.54 13.11 14.59
C GLY A 43 -2.04 12.83 14.48
N ALA A 44 -1.65 11.77 13.76
CA ALA A 44 -0.24 11.49 13.49
C ALA A 44 0.44 12.60 12.68
N SER A 45 -0.22 13.12 11.64
CA SER A 45 0.28 14.24 10.81
C SER A 45 0.47 15.51 11.64
N ASN A 46 -0.53 15.88 12.44
CA ASN A 46 -0.49 17.08 13.28
C ASN A 46 0.64 17.00 14.31
N THR A 47 0.79 15.83 14.94
CA THR A 47 1.86 15.58 15.91
C THR A 47 3.25 15.76 15.30
N LEU A 48 3.47 15.40 14.03
CA LEU A 48 4.76 15.59 13.34
C LEU A 48 4.97 17.03 12.86
N TYR A 49 3.91 17.72 12.46
CA TYR A 49 3.98 19.11 11.99
C TYR A 49 4.54 20.05 13.08
N GLU A 50 4.18 19.81 14.34
CA GLU A 50 4.59 20.62 15.48
C GLU A 50 6.09 20.50 15.84
N ILE A 51 6.79 19.49 15.30
CA ILE A 51 8.16 19.16 15.72
C ILE A 51 9.23 20.00 15.00
N GLY A 52 8.96 20.51 13.79
CA GLY A 52 9.97 21.19 12.99
C GLY A 52 11.23 20.32 12.71
N ARG A 53 12.34 20.94 12.30
CA ARG A 53 13.59 20.26 11.86
C ARG A 53 14.48 19.71 13.00
N THR A 54 13.98 19.60 14.23
CA THR A 54 14.78 19.28 15.44
C THR A 54 14.84 17.77 15.75
N ILE A 55 14.69 16.94 14.73
CA ILE A 55 14.67 15.49 14.89
C ILE A 55 16.10 14.94 14.89
N PRO A 56 16.44 14.05 15.84
CA PRO A 56 17.72 13.35 15.87
C PRO A 56 18.05 12.68 14.53
N GLU A 57 19.32 12.70 14.13
CA GLU A 57 19.77 12.17 12.83
C GLU A 57 19.39 10.70 12.65
N ASP A 58 19.49 9.92 13.72
CA ASP A 58 19.16 8.51 13.80
C ASP A 58 17.67 8.20 13.56
N LEU A 59 16.80 9.21 13.69
CA LEU A 59 15.36 9.08 13.46
C LEU A 59 14.90 9.66 12.12
N ARG A 60 15.81 10.21 11.29
CA ARG A 60 15.40 10.86 10.02
C ARG A 60 14.85 9.90 8.99
N ASP A 61 15.47 8.74 8.82
CA ASP A 61 14.99 7.72 7.88
C ASP A 61 13.63 7.18 8.32
N ASP A 62 13.48 6.96 9.63
CA ASP A 62 12.24 6.53 10.24
C ASP A 62 11.13 7.57 10.13
N LEU A 63 11.45 8.86 10.30
CA LEU A 63 10.51 9.96 10.09
C LEU A 63 10.05 10.03 8.64
N ASN A 64 10.95 9.88 7.67
CA ASN A 64 10.60 9.88 6.25
C ASN A 64 9.65 8.72 5.93
N GLN A 65 9.95 7.52 6.45
CA GLN A 65 9.07 6.37 6.31
C GLN A 65 7.70 6.61 6.98
N LEU A 66 7.67 7.19 8.18
CA LEU A 66 6.43 7.51 8.89
C LEU A 66 5.59 8.56 8.16
N ASN A 67 6.20 9.61 7.63
CA ASN A 67 5.53 10.65 6.82
C ASN A 67 4.91 10.06 5.56
N MET A 68 5.65 9.19 4.85
CA MET A 68 5.10 8.47 3.71
C MET A 68 3.91 7.60 4.12
N ALA A 69 4.02 6.88 5.24
CA ALA A 69 2.93 6.03 5.74
C ALA A 69 1.66 6.84 6.08
N ILE A 70 1.81 7.99 6.73
CA ILE A 70 0.72 8.93 7.02
C ILE A 70 0.06 9.44 5.73
N ALA A 71 0.85 9.91 4.76
CA ALA A 71 0.33 10.42 3.48
C ALA A 71 -0.46 9.36 2.71
N ARG A 72 -0.03 8.09 2.80
CA ARG A 72 -0.74 6.96 2.18
C ARG A 72 -2.07 6.68 2.87
N ALA A 73 -2.10 6.66 4.20
CA ALA A 73 -3.33 6.46 4.96
C ALA A 73 -4.37 7.56 4.65
N HIS A 74 -3.94 8.82 4.55
CA HIS A 74 -4.80 9.94 4.12
C HIS A 74 -5.37 9.77 2.71
N SER A 75 -4.54 9.33 1.76
CA SER A 75 -4.97 9.15 0.36
C SER A 75 -6.05 8.09 0.21
N GLN A 76 -5.96 7.00 0.98
CA GLN A 76 -6.98 5.95 1.01
C GLN A 76 -8.31 6.48 1.59
N GLN A 77 -8.26 7.18 2.72
CA GLN A 77 -9.47 7.74 3.36
C GLN A 77 -10.20 8.75 2.45
N GLN A 78 -9.47 9.56 1.69
CA GLN A 78 -10.08 10.53 0.77
C GLN A 78 -10.77 9.86 -0.43
N GLN A 79 -10.23 8.76 -0.94
CA GLN A 79 -10.86 8.00 -2.03
C GLN A 79 -12.20 7.38 -1.62
N GLU A 80 -12.35 6.99 -0.35
CA GLU A 80 -13.59 6.38 0.16
C GLU A 80 -14.72 7.39 0.43
N GLN A 81 -14.39 8.69 0.56
CA GLN A 81 -15.35 9.72 1.01
C GLN A 81 -15.87 10.65 -0.11
N GLN A 82 -15.34 10.60 -1.32
CA GLN A 82 -15.83 11.45 -2.42
C GLN A 82 -17.09 10.86 -3.05
N ASP A 83 -18.23 11.56 -2.87
CA ASP A 83 -19.44 11.31 -3.68
C ASP A 83 -19.19 11.81 -5.12
N PRO A 84 -19.15 10.91 -6.13
CA PRO A 84 -18.92 11.26 -7.52
C PRO A 84 -19.97 12.22 -8.10
N TYR A 85 -21.12 12.37 -7.43
CA TYR A 85 -22.26 13.18 -7.87
C TYR A 85 -22.41 14.48 -7.06
N ALA A 86 -21.47 14.79 -6.17
CA ALA A 86 -21.47 16.03 -5.40
C ALA A 86 -21.46 17.25 -6.33
N GLY A 87 -22.43 18.17 -6.16
CA GLY A 87 -22.55 19.38 -6.97
C GLY A 87 -23.17 19.22 -8.36
N MET A 88 -23.53 18.00 -8.79
CA MET A 88 -24.19 17.77 -10.08
C MET A 88 -25.72 17.97 -9.99
N SER A 89 -26.31 18.62 -11.01
CA SER A 89 -27.77 18.66 -11.18
C SER A 89 -28.33 17.28 -11.57
N GLN A 90 -29.63 17.04 -11.39
CA GLN A 90 -30.25 15.73 -11.66
C GLN A 90 -30.12 15.27 -13.13
N GLU A 91 -30.12 16.23 -14.06
CA GLU A 91 -29.92 15.98 -15.50
C GLU A 91 -28.45 15.63 -15.81
N GLN A 92 -27.51 16.32 -15.16
CA GLN A 92 -26.08 16.03 -15.25
C GLN A 92 -25.75 14.64 -14.69
N ARG A 93 -26.37 14.26 -13.56
CA ARG A 93 -26.26 12.91 -12.98
C ARG A 93 -26.73 11.84 -13.96
N SER A 94 -27.90 12.04 -14.57
CA SER A 94 -28.47 11.09 -15.54
C SER A 94 -27.61 10.93 -16.81
N TYR A 95 -26.91 11.99 -17.22
CA TYR A 95 -25.94 11.91 -18.32
C TYR A 95 -24.66 11.19 -17.89
N ALA A 96 -24.12 11.56 -16.72
CA ALA A 96 -22.95 10.92 -16.11
C ALA A 96 -23.18 9.42 -15.92
N ASP A 97 -24.35 8.99 -15.43
CA ASP A 97 -24.71 7.59 -15.26
C ASP A 97 -24.70 6.81 -16.59
N ARG A 98 -25.27 7.38 -17.64
CA ARG A 98 -25.27 6.75 -18.97
C ARG A 98 -23.89 6.67 -19.58
N GLN A 99 -23.04 7.65 -19.30
CA GLN A 99 -21.64 7.62 -19.72
C GLN A 99 -20.88 6.56 -18.92
N TYR A 100 -21.07 6.51 -17.60
CA TYR A 100 -20.47 5.53 -16.69
C TYR A 100 -20.85 4.10 -17.05
N GLN A 101 -22.12 3.85 -17.40
CA GLN A 101 -22.59 2.54 -17.87
C GLN A 101 -21.88 2.13 -19.17
N ARG A 102 -21.79 3.02 -20.16
CA ARG A 102 -21.07 2.74 -21.41
C ARG A 102 -19.58 2.53 -21.20
N ASP A 103 -18.97 3.28 -20.30
CA ASP A 103 -17.55 3.13 -19.96
C ASP A 103 -17.31 1.79 -19.27
N ARG A 104 -18.19 1.39 -18.35
CA ARG A 104 -18.13 0.08 -17.68
C ARG A 104 -18.30 -1.08 -18.66
N GLU A 105 -19.24 -0.98 -19.60
CA GLU A 105 -19.44 -1.99 -20.66
C GLU A 105 -18.19 -2.11 -21.56
N ARG A 106 -17.60 -0.97 -21.96
CA ARG A 106 -16.35 -0.96 -22.75
C ARG A 106 -15.20 -1.59 -21.98
N GLN A 107 -15.05 -1.26 -20.71
CA GLN A 107 -14.02 -1.84 -19.83
C GLN A 107 -14.22 -3.35 -19.65
N GLN A 108 -15.45 -3.82 -19.43
CA GLN A 108 -15.74 -5.25 -19.34
C GLN A 108 -15.42 -5.99 -20.63
N MET A 109 -15.75 -5.42 -21.79
CA MET A 109 -15.40 -6.02 -23.08
C MET A 109 -13.89 -6.07 -23.29
N ALA A 110 -13.17 -5.01 -22.95
CA ALA A 110 -11.71 -5.00 -22.98
C ALA A 110 -11.14 -6.08 -22.05
N ALA A 111 -11.59 -6.13 -20.79
CA ALA A 111 -11.14 -7.12 -19.80
C ALA A 111 -11.37 -8.56 -20.29
N ARG A 112 -12.50 -8.87 -20.93
CA ARG A 112 -12.76 -10.19 -21.52
C ARG A 112 -11.80 -10.53 -22.67
N GLN A 113 -11.53 -9.57 -23.55
CA GLN A 113 -10.57 -9.78 -24.65
C GLN A 113 -9.15 -9.98 -24.13
N PHE A 114 -8.74 -9.23 -23.12
CA PHE A 114 -7.44 -9.38 -22.46
C PHE A 114 -7.33 -10.71 -21.71
N ALA A 115 -8.36 -11.09 -20.95
CA ALA A 115 -8.42 -12.36 -20.22
C ALA A 115 -8.17 -13.57 -21.12
N SER A 116 -8.62 -13.53 -22.38
CA SER A 116 -8.39 -14.61 -23.35
C SER A 116 -6.93 -14.75 -23.80
N LYS A 117 -6.13 -13.69 -23.65
CA LYS A 117 -4.72 -13.61 -24.08
C LYS A 117 -3.73 -13.58 -22.92
N ALA A 118 -4.24 -13.52 -21.69
CA ALA A 118 -3.46 -13.44 -20.47
C ALA A 118 -2.49 -14.61 -20.35
N LYS A 119 -1.21 -14.29 -20.16
CA LYS A 119 -0.13 -15.27 -19.95
C LYS A 119 0.62 -14.96 -18.68
N VAL A 120 1.13 -16.01 -18.05
CA VAL A 120 2.00 -15.91 -16.89
C VAL A 120 3.26 -16.72 -17.12
N VAL A 121 4.40 -16.22 -16.63
CA VAL A 121 5.64 -17.01 -16.59
C VAL A 121 5.57 -18.02 -15.44
N PRO A 122 6.02 -19.27 -15.61
CA PRO A 122 5.92 -20.31 -14.58
C PRO A 122 6.52 -19.91 -13.23
N GLU A 123 7.57 -19.08 -13.24
CA GLU A 123 8.26 -18.60 -12.06
C GLU A 123 7.37 -17.73 -11.16
N LEU A 124 6.39 -17.01 -11.71
CA LEU A 124 5.48 -16.18 -10.93
C LEU A 124 4.32 -16.99 -10.32
N VAL A 125 4.04 -18.18 -10.83
CA VAL A 125 2.95 -19.03 -10.34
C VAL A 125 3.25 -19.47 -8.91
N GLY A 126 2.34 -19.20 -7.98
CA GLY A 126 2.52 -19.50 -6.56
C GLY A 126 1.73 -18.57 -5.65
N VAL A 127 1.94 -18.74 -4.35
CA VAL A 127 1.42 -17.87 -3.30
C VAL A 127 2.58 -17.06 -2.74
N TRP A 128 2.42 -15.74 -2.74
CA TRP A 128 3.45 -14.79 -2.37
C TRP A 128 2.97 -13.92 -1.21
N GLU A 129 3.68 -14.00 -0.09
CA GLU A 129 3.47 -13.15 1.08
C GLU A 129 4.24 -11.85 0.91
N MET A 130 3.52 -10.74 0.76
CA MET A 130 4.07 -9.42 0.49
C MET A 130 4.11 -8.62 1.79
N SER A 131 5.31 -8.22 2.20
CA SER A 131 5.54 -7.30 3.31
C SER A 131 6.08 -5.98 2.77
N PRO A 132 5.48 -4.83 3.13
CA PRO A 132 5.98 -3.54 2.68
C PRO A 132 7.37 -3.30 3.25
N ASP A 133 8.25 -2.68 2.46
CA ASP A 133 9.59 -2.27 2.90
C ASP A 133 9.51 -1.17 3.98
N ASN A 134 8.41 -0.40 3.99
CA ASN A 134 8.11 0.56 5.03
C ASN A 134 7.53 -0.13 6.28
N LYS A 135 8.29 -0.12 7.37
CA LYS A 135 7.93 -0.78 8.64
C LYS A 135 6.73 -0.17 9.37
N PHE A 136 6.29 1.03 8.99
CA PHE A 136 5.11 1.70 9.56
C PHE A 136 3.84 1.44 8.76
N LEU A 137 3.95 0.86 7.56
CA LEU A 137 2.79 0.40 6.80
C LEU A 137 2.34 -0.95 7.36
N PRO A 138 1.12 -1.07 7.89
CA PRO A 138 0.66 -2.35 8.43
C PRO A 138 0.20 -3.31 7.32
N TRP A 139 0.11 -2.86 6.06
CA TRP A 139 -0.61 -3.52 4.97
C TRP A 139 0.16 -4.71 4.38
N LYS A 140 0.11 -5.85 5.07
CA LYS A 140 0.52 -7.11 4.48
C LYS A 140 -0.51 -7.56 3.45
N LYS A 141 0.00 -8.10 2.34
CA LYS A 141 -0.83 -8.63 1.26
C LYS A 141 -0.40 -10.05 0.93
N THR A 142 -1.33 -10.83 0.39
CA THR A 142 -1.01 -12.12 -0.22
C THR A 142 -1.41 -12.06 -1.68
N LEU A 143 -0.42 -12.24 -2.57
CA LEU A 143 -0.62 -12.37 -4.00
C LEU A 143 -0.56 -13.85 -4.38
N THR A 144 -1.67 -14.39 -4.86
CA THR A 144 -1.73 -15.73 -5.46
C THR A 144 -1.80 -15.57 -6.97
N ILE A 145 -0.94 -16.27 -7.70
CA ILE A 145 -0.99 -16.37 -9.16
C ILE A 145 -1.07 -17.83 -9.54
N GLU A 146 -2.11 -18.20 -10.28
CA GLU A 146 -2.34 -19.56 -10.79
C GLU A 146 -1.74 -19.75 -12.18
N SER A 147 -1.50 -21.00 -12.58
CA SER A 147 -0.96 -21.36 -13.90
C SER A 147 -1.88 -20.97 -15.07
N ASN A 148 -3.18 -20.77 -14.81
CA ASN A 148 -4.18 -20.31 -15.78
C ASN A 148 -4.29 -18.77 -15.84
N ALA A 149 -3.30 -18.07 -15.26
CA ALA A 149 -3.22 -16.62 -15.16
C ALA A 149 -4.34 -15.96 -14.32
N ASN A 150 -5.05 -16.71 -13.47
CA ASN A 150 -5.86 -16.10 -12.42
C ASN A 150 -4.94 -15.49 -11.36
N PHE A 151 -5.30 -14.32 -10.84
CA PHE A 151 -4.68 -13.77 -9.65
C PHE A 151 -5.69 -13.55 -8.54
N THR A 152 -5.20 -13.54 -7.31
CA THR A 152 -5.90 -12.99 -6.15
C THR A 152 -4.92 -12.16 -5.33
N ILE A 153 -5.29 -10.93 -4.96
CA ILE A 153 -4.57 -10.12 -3.99
C ILE A 153 -5.48 -9.93 -2.79
N ALA A 154 -5.10 -10.46 -1.64
CA ALA A 154 -5.80 -10.28 -0.37
C ALA A 154 -5.04 -9.31 0.53
N SER A 155 -5.66 -8.21 0.93
CA SER A 155 -5.14 -7.27 1.92
C SER A 155 -5.53 -7.75 3.32
N HIS A 156 -4.55 -8.01 4.19
CA HIS A 156 -4.82 -8.63 5.50
C HIS A 156 -5.58 -7.68 6.45
N ASN A 157 -5.38 -6.37 6.33
CA ASN A 157 -5.96 -5.39 7.25
C ASN A 157 -7.33 -4.88 6.84
N GLU A 158 -7.61 -4.84 5.54
CA GLU A 158 -8.85 -4.30 4.99
C GLU A 158 -9.93 -5.39 4.83
N GLY A 159 -9.56 -6.67 4.97
CA GLY A 159 -10.44 -7.79 4.65
C GLY A 159 -10.87 -7.84 3.18
N SER A 160 -10.27 -6.99 2.33
CA SER A 160 -10.57 -6.84 0.93
C SER A 160 -9.73 -7.82 0.11
N ALA A 161 -10.33 -8.40 -0.92
CA ALA A 161 -9.63 -9.24 -1.88
C ALA A 161 -10.00 -8.84 -3.30
N ARG A 162 -8.99 -8.60 -4.13
CA ARG A 162 -9.15 -8.37 -5.57
C ARG A 162 -8.81 -9.65 -6.32
N ARG A 163 -9.60 -9.97 -7.33
CA ARG A 163 -9.44 -11.17 -8.17
C ARG A 163 -9.54 -10.79 -9.63
N GLY A 164 -8.92 -11.59 -10.50
CA GLY A 164 -9.02 -11.38 -11.94
C GLY A 164 -7.95 -12.12 -12.72
N LYS A 165 -7.52 -11.52 -13.85
CA LYS A 165 -6.52 -12.08 -14.76
C LYS A 165 -5.23 -11.26 -14.78
N VAL A 166 -4.09 -11.94 -14.78
CA VAL A 166 -2.77 -11.31 -14.91
C VAL A 166 -2.16 -11.61 -16.27
N ASP A 167 -1.63 -10.60 -16.93
CA ASP A 167 -0.83 -10.75 -18.13
C ASP A 167 0.59 -10.24 -17.86
N VAL A 168 1.57 -11.12 -18.04
CA VAL A 168 2.96 -10.84 -17.75
C VAL A 168 3.69 -10.51 -19.05
N GLN A 169 4.08 -9.25 -19.19
CA GLN A 169 4.98 -8.85 -20.26
C GLN A 169 6.40 -9.00 -19.72
N GLN A 170 7.07 -10.09 -20.14
CA GLN A 170 8.47 -10.29 -19.82
C GLN A 170 9.30 -9.27 -20.63
N ALA A 171 10.12 -8.48 -19.95
CA ALA A 171 11.12 -7.66 -20.64
C ALA A 171 12.13 -8.64 -21.28
N GLY A 172 12.25 -8.60 -22.61
CA GLY A 172 13.07 -9.56 -23.33
C GLY A 172 14.56 -9.42 -23.01
N SER A 173 15.20 -10.50 -22.55
CA SER A 173 16.32 -11.16 -23.25
C SER A 173 16.84 -12.36 -22.45
N MET A 174 16.47 -13.57 -22.89
CA MET A 174 17.24 -14.79 -22.66
C MET A 174 18.44 -14.82 -23.63
N ALA A 175 19.44 -13.95 -23.39
CA ALA A 175 20.73 -14.04 -24.06
C ALA A 175 21.77 -14.51 -23.05
N GLN A 176 22.06 -15.81 -23.11
CA GLN A 176 23.26 -16.51 -22.60
C GLN A 176 23.95 -15.93 -21.34
N GLY A 177 23.72 -16.63 -20.22
CA GLY A 177 24.67 -16.68 -19.12
C GLY A 177 24.28 -15.84 -17.91
N VAL A 178 23.88 -16.56 -16.85
CA VAL A 178 23.61 -16.10 -15.47
C VAL A 178 22.34 -15.25 -15.31
N PRO A 179 21.29 -15.72 -14.58
CA PRO A 179 20.07 -14.95 -14.37
C PRO A 179 20.28 -13.96 -13.23
N ASP A 180 21.01 -12.87 -13.49
CA ASP A 180 21.03 -11.74 -12.56
C ASP A 180 19.84 -10.83 -12.92
N ASN A 181 18.76 -11.00 -12.16
CA ASN A 181 17.54 -10.19 -12.09
C ASN A 181 16.55 -10.33 -13.28
N VAL A 182 15.67 -11.35 -13.20
CA VAL A 182 14.46 -11.40 -14.04
C VAL A 182 13.46 -10.37 -13.50
N ASN A 183 13.19 -9.33 -14.27
CA ASN A 183 12.18 -8.31 -13.96
C ASN A 183 11.13 -8.20 -15.07
N GLY A 184 9.97 -7.63 -14.73
CA GLY A 184 8.91 -7.46 -15.72
C GLY A 184 7.67 -6.77 -15.20
N GLN A 185 6.71 -6.58 -16.11
CA GLN A 185 5.39 -6.02 -15.81
C GLN A 185 4.39 -7.13 -15.56
N MET A 186 3.55 -6.95 -14.54
CA MET A 186 2.27 -7.63 -14.39
C MET A 186 1.16 -6.64 -14.67
N MET A 187 0.46 -6.80 -15.79
CA MET A 187 -0.82 -6.13 -16.01
C MET A 187 -1.91 -6.96 -15.38
N MET A 188 -2.71 -6.36 -14.52
CA MET A 188 -3.72 -7.04 -13.71
C MET A 188 -5.10 -6.47 -14.03
N PHE A 189 -5.98 -7.31 -14.55
CA PHE A 189 -7.35 -7.00 -14.89
C PHE A 189 -8.26 -7.59 -13.83
N ASP A 190 -8.80 -6.77 -12.95
CA ASP A 190 -9.69 -7.26 -11.92
C ASP A 190 -11.12 -7.50 -12.43
N GLU A 191 -11.90 -8.23 -11.64
CA GLU A 191 -13.31 -8.53 -11.94
C GLU A 191 -14.21 -7.28 -11.95
N SER A 192 -13.75 -6.16 -11.37
CA SER A 192 -14.48 -4.88 -11.44
C SER A 192 -14.35 -4.22 -12.82
N GLY A 193 -13.39 -4.67 -13.64
CA GLY A 193 -13.05 -4.08 -14.92
C GLY A 193 -11.90 -3.08 -14.86
N SER A 194 -11.28 -2.92 -13.68
CA SER A 194 -10.14 -2.04 -13.49
C SER A 194 -8.86 -2.72 -13.96
N VAL A 195 -7.99 -1.93 -14.58
CA VAL A 195 -6.66 -2.37 -15.02
C VAL A 195 -5.65 -1.73 -14.10
N SER A 196 -4.78 -2.55 -13.51
CA SER A 196 -3.67 -2.09 -12.69
C SER A 196 -2.36 -2.68 -13.19
N THR A 197 -1.25 -2.05 -12.86
CA THR A 197 0.09 -2.52 -13.21
C THR A 197 0.88 -2.69 -11.93
N MET A 198 1.58 -3.81 -11.83
CA MET A 198 2.62 -4.05 -10.84
C MET A 198 3.94 -4.35 -11.54
N TRP A 199 5.03 -3.96 -10.90
CA TRP A 199 6.37 -4.33 -11.33
C TRP A 199 6.94 -5.39 -10.41
N TYR A 200 7.68 -6.35 -10.97
CA TYR A 200 8.38 -7.35 -10.16
C TYR A 200 9.84 -7.47 -10.59
N GLU A 201 10.67 -7.88 -9.63
CA GLU A 201 12.07 -8.24 -9.81
C GLU A 201 12.36 -9.46 -8.94
N PHE A 202 12.75 -10.58 -9.55
CA PHE A 202 13.19 -11.75 -8.80
C PHE A 202 14.56 -11.48 -8.16
N ILE A 203 14.65 -11.67 -6.85
CA ILE A 203 15.92 -11.74 -6.13
C ILE A 203 16.46 -13.17 -6.25
N ASP A 204 15.59 -14.16 -6.06
CA ASP A 204 15.84 -15.58 -6.28
C ASP A 204 14.51 -16.31 -6.53
N ARG A 205 14.51 -17.64 -6.51
CA ARG A 205 13.33 -18.47 -6.80
C ARG A 205 12.14 -18.24 -5.85
N ASP A 206 12.43 -17.93 -4.59
CA ASP A 206 11.44 -17.88 -3.51
C ASP A 206 11.29 -16.46 -2.96
N ARG A 207 12.04 -15.48 -3.50
CA ARG A 207 11.97 -14.07 -3.13
C ARG A 207 11.93 -13.17 -4.34
N MET A 208 11.03 -12.20 -4.32
CA MET A 208 10.96 -11.13 -5.30
C MET A 208 10.65 -9.79 -4.64
N ARG A 209 11.00 -8.70 -5.31
CA ARG A 209 10.51 -7.35 -5.02
C ARG A 209 9.31 -7.08 -5.90
N ILE A 210 8.24 -6.54 -5.32
CA ILE A 210 7.08 -6.06 -6.06
C ILE A 210 6.88 -4.58 -5.75
N THR A 211 6.70 -3.77 -6.79
CA THR A 211 6.20 -2.40 -6.66
C THR A 211 4.74 -2.38 -7.08
N ASP A 212 3.84 -2.10 -6.13
CA ASP A 212 2.39 -1.98 -6.38
C ASP A 212 2.06 -0.63 -7.08
N LEU A 213 0.83 -0.46 -7.56
CA LEU A 213 0.35 0.71 -8.29
C LEU A 213 0.51 1.99 -7.47
N ASP A 214 0.31 1.89 -6.16
CA ASP A 214 0.53 3.01 -5.25
C ASP A 214 2.01 3.42 -5.23
N GLY A 215 2.94 2.57 -5.64
CA GLY A 215 4.40 2.79 -5.56
C GLY A 215 5.00 2.24 -4.27
N THR A 216 4.22 1.53 -3.46
CA THR A 216 4.73 0.83 -2.29
C THR A 216 5.58 -0.36 -2.76
N LEU A 217 6.82 -0.40 -2.30
CA LEU A 217 7.72 -1.53 -2.51
C LEU A 217 7.42 -2.61 -1.46
N TYR A 218 7.27 -3.85 -1.92
CA TYR A 218 7.06 -5.02 -1.11
C TYR A 218 8.20 -6.01 -1.32
N GLU A 219 8.72 -6.58 -0.24
CA GLU A 219 9.43 -7.84 -0.29
C GLU A 219 8.40 -8.97 -0.26
N ALA A 220 8.41 -9.82 -1.29
CA ALA A 220 7.49 -10.93 -1.45
C ALA A 220 8.22 -12.26 -1.31
N ARG A 221 7.71 -13.14 -0.45
CA ARG A 221 8.27 -14.46 -0.21
C ARG A 221 7.27 -15.54 -0.62
N ARG A 222 7.76 -16.56 -1.31
CA ARG A 222 6.96 -17.71 -1.72
C ARG A 222 6.60 -18.54 -0.48
N ARG A 223 5.33 -18.95 -0.39
CA ARG A 223 4.82 -19.86 0.63
C ARG A 223 4.97 -21.33 0.22
#